data_AF-A0A317FEJ3-F1
#
_entry.id   AF-A0A317FEJ3-F1
#
_cell.length_a   1.000
_cell.length_b   1.000
_cell.length_c   1.000
_cell.angle_alpha   90.00
_cell.angle_beta   90.00
_cell.angle_gamma   90.00
#
_symmetry.space_group_name_H-M   'P 1'
#
loop_
_entity.id
_entity.type
_entity.pdbx_description
1 polymer ?
#
loop_
_entity_poly.entity_id
_entity_poly.type
_entity_poly.pdbx_seq_one_letter_code
_entity_poly.pdbx_strand_id
1 'polypeptide(L)'
;MAAHRAAYRLDLGEARNSGITGVRGAMVFDVQDACEGWATRQRMTMTIVDRDGREIETVSDYATYEAKDNSSLRFSLTQTTEGAVSQRVAGEASLQPDGSGRVTFTEPSGRTEELPAGTILPTRHTVLSIETARAGRRILTAPLFDGTTDEGAQDTTTIISAWSPPQGQPRFPMLADLSSARIRIAFFERGAAGSGASQPEYEVGLRYFENGVADEIVMDFGEFSVTGQLLELQPLSGGC
;
A
#
# COMPACT_ATOMS: atom_id res chain seq x y z
N MET A 1 2.88 -8.92 -12.38
CA MET A 1 1.64 -8.11 -12.28
C MET A 1 1.33 -7.53 -13.66
N ALA A 2 0.11 -7.10 -13.92
CA ALA A 2 -0.21 -6.36 -15.13
C ALA A 2 0.12 -4.87 -14.96
N ALA A 3 0.71 -4.26 -15.99
CA ALA A 3 0.87 -2.81 -16.03
C ALA A 3 -0.50 -2.15 -16.21
N HIS A 4 -0.84 -1.20 -15.33
CA HIS A 4 -2.15 -0.57 -15.33
C HIS A 4 -2.15 0.78 -14.61
N ARG A 5 -3.15 1.59 -14.92
CA ARG A 5 -3.55 2.79 -14.19
C ARG A 5 -4.94 2.54 -13.62
N ALA A 6 -5.08 2.74 -12.32
CA ALA A 6 -6.34 2.64 -11.60
C ALA A 6 -6.67 3.98 -10.93
N ALA A 7 -7.91 4.46 -11.09
CA ALA A 7 -8.41 5.64 -10.38
C ALA A 7 -9.56 5.25 -9.46
N TYR A 8 -9.47 5.69 -8.21
CA TYR A 8 -10.40 5.38 -7.14
C TYR A 8 -11.06 6.66 -6.63
N ARG A 9 -12.36 6.58 -6.33
CA ARG A 9 -13.01 7.58 -5.46
C ARG A 9 -12.81 7.15 -4.02
N LEU A 10 -12.44 8.12 -3.18
CA LEU A 10 -12.26 7.92 -1.75
C LEU A 10 -13.44 8.54 -1.01
N ASP A 11 -14.08 7.74 -0.16
CA ASP A 11 -15.23 8.14 0.66
C ASP A 11 -14.99 7.68 2.11
N LEU A 12 -15.59 8.38 3.08
CA LEU A 12 -15.58 7.95 4.48
C LEU A 12 -16.19 6.55 4.60
N GLY A 13 -15.46 5.65 5.25
CA GLY A 13 -15.94 4.34 5.68
C GLY A 13 -16.60 4.43 7.06
N GLU A 14 -16.03 3.73 8.03
CA GLU A 14 -16.49 3.75 9.41
C GLU A 14 -15.86 4.92 10.18
N ALA A 15 -16.60 5.57 11.07
CA ALA A 15 -16.09 6.59 11.99
C ALA A 15 -16.37 6.15 13.43
N ARG A 16 -15.33 6.05 14.27
CA ARG A 16 -15.38 5.49 15.62
C ARG A 16 -15.15 6.56 16.68
N ASN A 17 -16.14 7.44 16.89
CA ASN A 17 -16.03 8.57 17.82
C ASN A 17 -14.88 9.56 17.52
N SER A 18 -14.33 9.53 16.31
CA SER A 18 -13.17 10.31 15.87
C SER A 18 -13.42 11.81 15.73
N GLY A 19 -14.69 12.24 15.78
CA GLY A 19 -15.10 13.60 15.43
C GLY A 19 -14.99 13.90 13.94
N ILE A 20 -14.68 12.92 13.09
CA ILE A 20 -14.72 13.02 11.64
C ILE A 20 -16.16 12.78 11.16
N THR A 21 -16.68 13.71 10.37
CA THR A 21 -18.03 13.65 9.80
C THR A 21 -18.03 13.36 8.31
N GLY A 22 -16.90 13.57 7.63
CA GLY A 22 -16.77 13.28 6.20
C GLY A 22 -15.34 13.09 5.76
N VAL A 23 -15.16 12.28 4.72
CA VAL A 23 -13.94 12.14 3.94
C VAL A 23 -14.36 12.04 2.48
N ARG A 24 -13.72 12.84 1.63
CA ARG A 24 -13.92 12.82 0.18
C ARG A 24 -12.60 12.99 -0.52
N GLY A 25 -12.37 12.24 -1.59
CA GLY A 25 -11.09 12.29 -2.26
C GLY A 25 -11.00 11.42 -3.50
N ALA A 26 -9.78 11.33 -4.02
CA ALA A 26 -9.45 10.46 -5.13
C ALA A 26 -8.02 9.94 -4.98
N MET A 27 -7.79 8.73 -5.51
CA MET A 27 -6.47 8.16 -5.63
C MET A 27 -6.24 7.70 -7.06
N VAL A 28 -5.10 8.03 -7.65
CA VAL A 28 -4.62 7.46 -8.91
C VAL A 28 -3.40 6.62 -8.59
N PHE A 29 -3.40 5.37 -9.03
CA PHE A 29 -2.33 4.40 -8.84
C PHE A 29 -1.90 3.81 -10.17
N ASP A 30 -0.62 3.99 -10.49
CA ASP A 30 0.02 3.48 -11.68
C ASP A 30 1.00 2.38 -11.31
N VAL A 31 0.97 1.30 -12.06
CA VAL A 31 1.96 0.22 -12.03
C VAL A 31 2.48 0.04 -13.44
N GLN A 32 3.79 0.16 -13.62
CA GLN A 32 4.46 -0.07 -14.89
C GLN A 32 5.49 -1.18 -14.75
N ASP A 33 5.53 -2.07 -15.74
CA ASP A 33 6.61 -3.03 -15.89
C ASP A 33 7.80 -2.33 -16.57
N ALA A 34 8.89 -2.13 -15.82
CA ALA A 34 10.11 -1.48 -16.26
C ALA A 34 11.26 -2.49 -16.36
N CYS A 35 10.99 -3.65 -16.96
CA CYS A 35 11.93 -4.72 -17.28
C CYS A 35 12.54 -5.43 -16.07
N GLU A 36 13.52 -4.80 -15.42
CA GLU A 36 14.22 -5.32 -14.23
C GLU A 36 13.49 -4.96 -12.94
N GLY A 37 12.55 -4.00 -13.01
CA GLY A 37 11.79 -3.53 -11.86
C GLY A 37 10.34 -3.17 -12.16
N TRP A 38 9.62 -2.84 -11.11
CA TRP A 38 8.28 -2.26 -11.13
C TRP A 38 8.38 -0.80 -10.76
N ALA A 39 7.89 0.08 -11.64
CA ALA A 39 7.72 1.49 -11.31
C ALA A 39 6.28 1.70 -10.85
N THR A 40 6.09 2.20 -9.63
CA THR A 40 4.77 2.55 -9.11
C THR A 40 4.67 4.03 -8.83
N ARG A 41 3.49 4.61 -9.05
CA ARG A 41 3.19 5.96 -8.62
C ARG A 41 1.78 6.03 -8.07
N GLN A 42 1.64 6.61 -6.90
CA GLN A 42 0.38 6.88 -6.25
C GLN A 42 0.24 8.37 -6.00
N ARG A 43 -0.86 8.95 -6.49
CA ARG A 43 -1.27 10.30 -6.09
C ARG A 43 -2.63 10.23 -5.42
N MET A 44 -2.68 10.65 -4.17
CA MET A 44 -3.89 10.64 -3.35
C MET A 44 -4.20 12.06 -2.87
N THR A 45 -5.45 12.48 -3.04
CA THR A 45 -5.97 13.73 -2.48
C THR A 45 -7.19 13.39 -1.63
N MET A 46 -7.24 13.92 -0.42
CA MET A 46 -8.35 13.76 0.51
C MET A 46 -8.68 15.08 1.16
N THR A 47 -9.97 15.34 1.35
CA THR A 47 -10.48 16.37 2.24
C THR A 47 -11.23 15.68 3.38
N ILE A 48 -10.76 15.90 4.60
CA ILE A 48 -11.35 15.37 5.83
C ILE A 48 -12.16 16.50 6.46
N VAL A 49 -13.40 16.21 6.86
CA VAL A 49 -14.32 17.16 7.49
C VAL A 49 -14.54 16.73 8.94
N ASP A 50 -14.26 17.62 9.89
CA ASP A 50 -14.53 17.38 11.30
C ASP A 50 -15.95 17.80 11.71
N ARG A 51 -16.33 17.56 12.97
CA ARG A 51 -17.65 17.88 13.52
C ARG A 51 -17.97 19.38 13.53
N ASP A 52 -16.94 20.22 13.53
CA ASP A 52 -17.07 21.67 13.55
C ASP A 52 -17.17 22.23 12.11
N GLY A 53 -17.16 21.34 11.11
CA GLY A 53 -17.23 21.68 9.70
C GLY A 53 -15.91 22.19 9.12
N ARG A 54 -14.81 22.06 9.87
CA ARG A 54 -13.48 22.41 9.36
C ARG A 54 -13.03 21.32 8.40
N GLU A 55 -12.54 21.77 7.26
CA GLU A 55 -11.98 20.91 6.23
C GLU A 55 -10.45 20.91 6.33
N ILE A 56 -9.85 19.73 6.23
CA ILE A 56 -8.41 19.55 6.15
C ILE A 56 -8.11 18.81 4.86
N GLU A 57 -7.43 19.49 3.93
CA GLU A 57 -6.93 18.90 2.69
C GLU A 57 -5.56 18.27 2.92
N THR A 58 -5.42 17.02 2.47
CA THR A 58 -4.15 16.30 2.41
C THR A 58 -3.91 15.77 1.00
N VAL A 59 -2.70 15.99 0.50
CA VAL A 59 -2.22 15.45 -0.78
C VAL A 59 -0.96 14.63 -0.52
N SER A 60 -0.92 13.42 -1.08
CA SER A 60 0.23 12.52 -1.04
C SER A 60 0.65 12.18 -2.47
N ASP A 61 1.93 12.35 -2.78
CA ASP A 61 2.58 11.89 -4.02
C ASP A 61 3.68 10.91 -3.61
N TYR A 62 3.47 9.65 -3.94
CA TYR A 62 4.34 8.53 -3.60
C TYR A 62 4.78 7.84 -4.88
N ALA A 63 6.07 7.53 -4.99
CA ALA A 63 6.63 6.86 -6.14
C ALA A 63 7.71 5.87 -5.71
N THR A 64 7.74 4.73 -6.36
CA THR A 64 8.79 3.73 -6.17
C THR A 64 9.31 3.14 -7.46
N TYR A 65 10.54 2.64 -7.37
CA TYR A 65 11.10 1.69 -8.31
C TYR A 65 11.64 0.50 -7.51
N GLU A 66 11.03 -0.68 -7.70
CA GLU A 66 11.35 -1.90 -6.98
C GLU A 66 11.91 -2.96 -7.92
N ALA A 67 13.09 -3.52 -7.61
CA ALA A 67 13.65 -4.62 -8.39
C ALA A 67 12.78 -5.88 -8.28
N LYS A 68 12.56 -6.59 -9.39
CA LYS A 68 11.67 -7.77 -9.44
C LYS A 68 12.11 -8.92 -8.54
N ASP A 69 13.39 -8.97 -8.20
CA ASP A 69 14.02 -9.96 -7.33
C ASP A 69 14.01 -9.56 -5.84
N ASN A 70 13.34 -8.47 -5.48
CA ASN A 70 13.28 -7.92 -4.12
C ASN A 70 14.64 -7.38 -3.61
N SER A 71 15.63 -7.14 -4.47
CA SER A 71 16.96 -6.70 -4.05
C SER A 71 17.06 -5.20 -3.72
N SER A 72 16.17 -4.37 -4.26
CA SER A 72 16.22 -2.93 -4.02
C SER A 72 14.87 -2.23 -4.14
N LEU A 73 14.74 -1.13 -3.39
CA LEU A 73 13.62 -0.19 -3.47
C LEU A 73 14.16 1.23 -3.48
N ARG A 74 13.88 1.99 -4.54
CA ARG A 74 14.02 3.46 -4.52
C ARG A 74 12.65 4.04 -4.28
N PHE A 75 12.53 4.98 -3.35
CA PHE A 75 11.24 5.52 -2.92
C PHE A 75 11.31 7.04 -2.71
N SER A 76 10.16 7.67 -2.92
CA SER A 76 9.92 9.06 -2.53
C SER A 76 8.46 9.24 -2.17
N LEU A 77 8.20 9.87 -1.03
CA LEU A 77 6.91 10.30 -0.54
C LEU A 77 6.99 11.79 -0.21
N THR A 78 6.08 12.58 -0.77
CA THR A 78 5.80 13.94 -0.31
C THR A 78 4.35 14.02 0.12
N GLN A 79 4.14 14.43 1.37
CA GLN A 79 2.83 14.72 1.91
C GLN A 79 2.70 16.23 2.17
N THR A 80 1.56 16.77 1.75
CA THR A 80 1.19 18.17 1.92
C THR A 80 -0.14 18.23 2.64
N THR A 81 -0.23 19.06 3.68
CA THR A 81 -1.46 19.32 4.44
C THR A 81 -1.72 20.82 4.43
N GLU A 82 -2.92 21.25 4.07
CA GLU A 82 -3.26 22.69 3.93
C GLU A 82 -2.27 23.46 3.05
N GLY A 83 -1.81 22.84 1.96
CA GLY A 83 -0.83 23.42 1.03
C GLY A 83 0.62 23.49 1.53
N ALA A 84 0.89 23.13 2.79
CA ALA A 84 2.24 23.08 3.36
C ALA A 84 2.77 21.64 3.40
N VAL A 85 4.05 21.45 3.07
CA VAL A 85 4.70 20.12 3.15
C VAL A 85 4.73 19.68 4.61
N SER A 86 4.01 18.62 4.93
CA SER A 86 3.91 18.05 6.28
C SER A 86 4.89 16.89 6.48
N GLN A 87 5.25 16.16 5.42
CA GLN A 87 6.22 15.09 5.47
C GLN A 87 6.96 14.95 4.13
N ARG A 88 8.25 14.62 4.19
CA ARG A 88 9.00 14.17 3.03
C ARG A 88 9.94 13.04 3.43
N VAL A 89 9.82 11.91 2.74
CA VAL A 89 10.62 10.71 2.96
C VAL A 89 11.12 10.23 1.61
N ALA A 90 12.43 10.09 1.44
CA ALA A 90 13.01 9.62 0.20
C ALA A 90 14.33 8.89 0.46
N GLY A 91 14.65 7.90 -0.37
CA GLY A 91 15.86 7.12 -0.21
C GLY A 91 15.92 5.88 -1.07
N GLU A 92 16.85 5.00 -0.70
CA GLU A 92 17.07 3.72 -1.35
C GLU A 92 17.35 2.64 -0.32
N ALA A 93 16.67 1.50 -0.45
CA ALA A 93 16.92 0.29 0.30
C ALA A 93 17.62 -0.74 -0.58
N SER A 94 18.56 -1.47 -0.01
CA SER A 94 19.22 -2.62 -0.62
C SER A 94 19.09 -3.83 0.30
N LEU A 95 18.61 -4.94 -0.25
CA LEU A 95 18.39 -6.20 0.45
C LEU A 95 19.33 -7.28 -0.07
N GLN A 96 19.75 -8.14 0.84
CA GLN A 96 20.45 -9.39 0.58
C GLN A 96 19.45 -10.50 0.26
N PRO A 97 19.91 -11.66 -0.27
CA PRO A 97 19.01 -12.77 -0.62
C PRO A 97 18.17 -13.33 0.54
N ASP A 98 18.59 -13.14 1.80
CA ASP A 98 17.83 -13.54 2.99
C ASP A 98 16.80 -12.48 3.45
N GLY A 99 16.69 -11.36 2.71
CA GLY A 99 15.83 -10.23 3.01
C GLY A 99 16.38 -9.27 4.06
N SER A 100 17.58 -9.50 4.62
CA SER A 100 18.24 -8.50 5.47
C SER A 100 18.82 -7.38 4.61
N GLY A 101 19.04 -6.20 5.15
CA GLY A 101 19.57 -5.12 4.33
C GLY A 101 19.70 -3.79 5.05
N ARG A 102 19.76 -2.72 4.27
CA ARG A 102 19.89 -1.36 4.77
C ARG A 102 19.12 -0.40 3.89
N VAL A 103 18.50 0.60 4.51
CA VAL A 103 18.00 1.80 3.84
C VAL A 103 18.91 3.00 4.11
N THR A 104 19.13 3.81 3.08
CA THR A 104 19.79 5.11 3.16
C THR A 104 18.79 6.20 2.74
N PHE A 105 18.49 7.11 3.67
CA PHE A 105 17.56 8.20 3.42
C PHE A 105 18.29 9.42 2.84
N THR A 106 17.76 9.92 1.72
CA THR A 106 18.12 11.23 1.18
C THR A 106 17.32 12.34 1.86
N GLU A 107 16.09 12.03 2.28
CA GLU A 107 15.23 12.92 3.08
C GLU A 107 14.50 12.08 4.15
N PRO A 108 14.69 12.39 5.44
CA PRO A 108 15.70 13.30 6.00
C PRO A 108 17.13 12.79 5.70
N SER A 109 18.03 13.70 5.32
CA SER A 109 19.39 13.31 4.90
C SER A 109 20.24 12.75 6.04
N GLY A 110 21.07 11.76 5.74
CA GLY A 110 22.10 11.26 6.67
C GLY A 110 21.59 10.23 7.67
N ARG A 111 20.35 9.75 7.49
CA ARG A 111 19.78 8.65 8.25
C ARG A 111 19.95 7.34 7.50
N THR A 112 20.28 6.28 8.22
CA THR A 112 20.31 4.91 7.71
C THR A 112 19.65 4.00 8.73
N GLU A 113 18.87 3.03 8.27
CA GLU A 113 18.27 2.01 9.14
C GLU A 113 18.63 0.62 8.61
N GLU A 114 18.86 -0.32 9.52
CA GLU A 114 19.05 -1.72 9.17
C GLU A 114 17.69 -2.41 9.00
N LEU A 115 17.58 -3.23 7.96
CA LEU A 115 16.39 -4.01 7.65
C LEU A 115 16.62 -5.46 8.10
N PRO A 116 15.73 -6.04 8.93
CA PRO A 116 15.91 -7.38 9.45
C PRO A 116 15.78 -8.44 8.37
N ALA A 117 16.37 -9.62 8.61
CA ALA A 117 16.19 -10.76 7.73
C ALA A 117 14.70 -11.09 7.51
N GLY A 118 14.35 -11.49 6.30
CA GLY A 118 12.99 -11.73 5.87
C GLY A 118 12.22 -10.48 5.43
N THR A 119 12.85 -9.30 5.36
CA THR A 119 12.19 -8.11 4.82
C THR A 119 11.81 -8.29 3.36
N ILE A 120 10.57 -7.94 3.05
CA ILE A 120 10.04 -7.88 1.69
C ILE A 120 9.64 -6.44 1.35
N LEU A 121 9.61 -6.15 0.06
CA LEU A 121 9.25 -4.86 -0.52
C LEU A 121 7.79 -4.88 -1.05
N PRO A 122 7.15 -3.73 -1.32
CA PRO A 122 5.69 -3.64 -1.53
C PRO A 122 5.15 -4.48 -2.68
N THR A 123 5.84 -4.50 -3.81
CA THR A 123 5.44 -5.27 -4.98
C THR A 123 5.64 -6.75 -4.75
N ARG A 124 6.77 -7.14 -4.15
CA ARG A 124 7.02 -8.52 -3.73
C ARG A 124 5.96 -9.01 -2.75
N HIS A 125 5.54 -8.17 -1.80
CA HIS A 125 4.44 -8.47 -0.87
C HIS A 125 3.13 -8.74 -1.61
N THR A 126 2.77 -7.89 -2.57
CA THR A 126 1.56 -8.09 -3.40
C THR A 126 1.61 -9.44 -4.13
N VAL A 127 2.73 -9.76 -4.77
CA VAL A 127 2.93 -11.03 -5.48
C VAL A 127 2.83 -12.22 -4.52
N LEU A 128 3.53 -12.20 -3.39
CA LEU A 128 3.50 -13.27 -2.40
C LEU A 128 2.12 -13.47 -1.77
N SER A 129 1.36 -12.39 -1.59
CA SER A 129 0.00 -12.45 -1.07
C SER A 129 -0.93 -13.17 -2.05
N ILE A 130 -0.85 -12.86 -3.35
CA ILE A 130 -1.61 -13.55 -4.41
C ILE A 130 -1.19 -15.02 -4.53
N GLU A 131 0.11 -15.31 -4.52
CA GLU A 131 0.64 -16.68 -4.55
C GLU A 131 0.16 -17.51 -3.34
N THR A 132 0.15 -16.89 -2.15
CA THR A 132 -0.32 -17.50 -0.91
C THR A 132 -1.81 -17.82 -0.98
N ALA A 133 -2.61 -16.89 -1.52
CA ALA A 133 -4.03 -17.10 -1.76
C ALA A 133 -4.29 -18.26 -2.74
N ARG A 134 -3.58 -18.31 -3.87
CA ARG A 134 -3.67 -19.38 -4.88
C ARG A 134 -3.29 -20.74 -4.31
N ALA A 135 -2.32 -20.79 -3.40
CA ALA A 135 -1.91 -21.99 -2.70
C ALA A 135 -2.91 -22.43 -1.60
N GLY A 136 -4.02 -21.72 -1.41
CA GLY A 136 -5.02 -22.01 -0.37
C GLY A 136 -4.56 -21.68 1.06
N ARG A 137 -3.40 -21.03 1.21
CA ARG A 137 -2.90 -20.53 2.48
C ARG A 137 -3.56 -19.19 2.81
N ARG A 138 -3.61 -18.84 4.09
CA ARG A 138 -4.43 -17.72 4.59
C ARG A 138 -3.66 -16.65 5.36
N ILE A 139 -2.37 -16.86 5.62
CA ILE A 139 -1.55 -15.97 6.44
C ILE A 139 -0.20 -15.80 5.77
N LEU A 140 0.24 -14.55 5.66
CA LEU A 140 1.60 -14.15 5.32
C LEU A 140 2.08 -13.19 6.41
N THR A 141 3.22 -13.48 7.03
CA THR A 141 3.85 -12.63 8.05
C THR A 141 5.26 -12.35 7.60
N ALA A 142 5.61 -11.08 7.49
CA ALA A 142 6.95 -10.64 7.11
C ALA A 142 7.17 -9.18 7.56
N PRO A 143 8.42 -8.80 7.88
CA PRO A 143 8.83 -7.41 7.84
C PRO A 143 8.56 -6.82 6.45
N LEU A 144 7.93 -5.65 6.39
CA LEU A 144 7.69 -4.91 5.15
C LEU A 144 8.39 -3.55 5.24
N PHE A 145 9.18 -3.21 4.22
CA PHE A 145 9.69 -1.86 4.05
C PHE A 145 9.09 -1.25 2.80
N ASP A 146 8.28 -0.20 2.96
CA ASP A 146 7.60 0.50 1.86
C ASP A 146 8.08 1.94 1.64
N GLY A 147 8.96 2.46 2.50
CA GLY A 147 9.48 3.82 2.36
C GLY A 147 8.45 4.92 2.62
N THR A 148 7.36 4.62 3.34
CA THR A 148 6.36 5.62 3.78
C THR A 148 6.73 6.29 5.10
N THR A 149 7.60 5.66 5.89
CA THR A 149 8.17 6.21 7.13
C THR A 149 9.70 6.22 7.06
N ASP A 150 10.33 6.99 7.94
CA ASP A 150 11.78 7.01 8.09
C ASP A 150 12.27 6.08 9.22
N GLU A 151 11.41 5.18 9.70
CA GLU A 151 11.67 4.29 10.85
C GLU A 151 12.12 2.87 10.47
N GLY A 152 12.33 2.62 9.17
CA GLY A 152 12.72 1.31 8.65
C GLY A 152 11.53 0.39 8.42
N ALA A 153 11.74 -0.93 8.49
CA ALA A 153 10.69 -1.91 8.22
C ALA A 153 9.65 -1.95 9.35
N GLN A 154 8.38 -2.13 9.00
CA GLN A 154 7.30 -2.44 9.94
C GLN A 154 7.06 -3.95 9.98
N ASP A 155 6.60 -4.48 11.11
CA ASP A 155 6.11 -5.86 11.14
C ASP A 155 4.71 -5.89 10.53
N THR A 156 4.46 -6.85 9.63
CA THR A 156 3.14 -7.00 9.00
C THR A 156 2.57 -8.39 9.20
N THR A 157 1.27 -8.43 9.48
CA THR A 157 0.47 -9.65 9.39
C THR A 157 -0.59 -9.48 8.32
N THR A 158 -0.58 -10.37 7.34
CA THR A 158 -1.47 -10.33 6.19
C THR A 158 -2.41 -11.53 6.26
N ILE A 159 -3.71 -11.26 6.44
CA ILE A 159 -4.77 -12.26 6.44
C ILE A 159 -5.43 -12.29 5.06
N ILE A 160 -5.59 -13.49 4.52
CA ILE A 160 -6.00 -13.72 3.13
C ILE A 160 -7.25 -14.60 3.12
N SER A 161 -8.30 -14.13 2.44
CA SER A 161 -9.53 -14.88 2.24
C SER A 161 -9.32 -16.08 1.33
N ALA A 162 -10.32 -16.96 1.25
CA ALA A 162 -10.31 -18.02 0.26
C ALA A 162 -10.21 -17.45 -1.16
N TRP A 163 -9.43 -18.13 -2.01
CA TRP A 163 -9.34 -17.85 -3.43
C TRP A 163 -10.71 -18.03 -4.08
N SER A 164 -11.24 -16.95 -4.66
CA SER A 164 -12.58 -16.92 -5.24
C SER A 164 -12.48 -16.99 -6.76
N PRO A 165 -13.25 -17.87 -7.43
CA PRO A 165 -13.24 -17.95 -8.88
C PRO A 165 -13.73 -16.64 -9.51
N PRO A 166 -13.51 -16.44 -10.83
CA PRO A 166 -13.99 -15.26 -11.54
C PRO A 166 -15.50 -15.05 -11.32
N GLN A 167 -15.89 -13.83 -10.95
CA GLN A 167 -17.30 -13.46 -10.70
C GLN A 167 -17.90 -12.59 -11.82
N GLY A 168 -17.12 -12.29 -12.86
CA GLY A 168 -17.49 -11.33 -13.89
C GLY A 168 -17.34 -9.88 -13.41
N GLN A 169 -16.75 -9.04 -14.25
CA GLN A 169 -16.59 -7.60 -14.00
C GLN A 169 -16.87 -6.83 -15.30
N PRO A 170 -18.14 -6.68 -15.70
CA PRO A 170 -18.50 -6.11 -17.00
C PRO A 170 -18.01 -4.66 -17.17
N ARG A 171 -17.83 -3.92 -16.06
CA ARG A 171 -17.27 -2.56 -16.06
C ARG A 171 -15.77 -2.55 -16.36
N PHE A 172 -15.04 -3.59 -15.99
CA PHE A 172 -13.59 -3.66 -16.06
C PHE A 172 -13.15 -4.97 -16.74
N PRO A 173 -13.06 -5.00 -18.08
CA PRO A 173 -12.72 -6.21 -18.84
C PRO A 173 -11.41 -6.88 -18.39
N MET A 174 -10.43 -6.10 -17.91
CA MET A 174 -9.16 -6.62 -17.37
C MET A 174 -9.34 -7.55 -16.15
N LEU A 175 -10.50 -7.52 -15.49
CA LEU A 175 -10.80 -8.27 -14.28
C LEU A 175 -11.87 -9.35 -14.50
N ALA A 176 -12.53 -9.38 -15.66
CA ALA A 176 -13.78 -10.12 -15.86
C ALA A 176 -13.61 -11.63 -15.65
N ASP A 177 -12.50 -12.19 -16.12
CA ASP A 177 -12.19 -13.62 -16.09
C ASP A 177 -11.13 -13.98 -15.05
N LEU A 178 -10.83 -13.07 -14.12
CA LEU A 178 -9.77 -13.27 -13.13
C LEU A 178 -10.35 -13.69 -11.78
N SER A 179 -9.72 -14.68 -11.17
CA SER A 179 -9.97 -15.00 -9.77
C SER A 179 -9.42 -13.89 -8.87
N SER A 180 -9.89 -13.86 -7.63
CA SER A 180 -9.48 -12.84 -6.66
C SER A 180 -9.46 -13.37 -5.22
N ALA A 181 -8.78 -12.65 -4.35
CA ALA A 181 -8.88 -12.82 -2.91
C ALA A 181 -8.90 -11.46 -2.20
N ARG A 182 -9.64 -11.39 -1.10
CA ARG A 182 -9.58 -10.28 -0.17
C ARG A 182 -8.42 -10.49 0.78
N ILE A 183 -7.67 -9.42 1.01
CA ILE A 183 -6.45 -9.39 1.79
C ILE A 183 -6.60 -8.25 2.79
N ARG A 184 -6.22 -8.48 4.05
CA ARG A 184 -6.14 -7.47 5.09
C ARG A 184 -4.74 -7.48 5.68
N ILE A 185 -4.05 -6.36 5.58
CA ILE A 185 -2.68 -6.17 6.06
C ILE A 185 -2.76 -5.31 7.31
N ALA A 186 -2.19 -5.77 8.41
CA ALA A 186 -2.04 -5.02 9.64
C ALA A 186 -0.56 -4.67 9.84
N PHE A 187 -0.28 -3.40 10.12
CA PHE A 187 1.05 -2.83 10.31
C PHE A 187 1.31 -2.57 11.80
N PHE A 188 2.47 -2.97 12.28
CA PHE A 188 2.89 -2.83 13.68
C PHE A 188 4.28 -2.20 13.74
N GLU A 189 4.47 -1.19 14.61
CA GLU A 189 5.77 -0.69 15.01
C GLU A 189 6.69 -1.82 15.48
N ARG A 190 7.94 -1.80 15.02
CA ARG A 190 8.97 -2.69 15.54
C ARG A 190 9.54 -2.11 16.83
N GLY A 191 9.70 -2.95 17.85
CA GLY A 191 10.43 -2.57 19.06
C GLY A 191 9.59 -1.90 20.14
N ALA A 192 8.28 -1.74 19.94
CA ALA A 192 7.34 -1.42 21.02
C ALA A 192 7.26 -2.60 21.99
N ALA A 193 8.13 -2.60 23.00
CA ALA A 193 8.09 -3.55 24.10
C ALA A 193 6.82 -3.30 24.96
N GLY A 194 5.69 -3.87 24.54
CA GLY A 194 4.43 -3.85 25.28
C GLY A 194 3.88 -5.28 25.39
N SER A 195 3.80 -5.80 26.60
CA SER A 195 3.16 -7.08 26.92
C SER A 195 1.66 -7.01 26.68
N GLY A 196 1.22 -7.39 25.48
CA GLY A 196 -0.18 -7.47 25.05
C GLY A 196 -0.26 -7.68 23.54
N ALA A 197 -1.40 -8.12 23.00
CA ALA A 197 -1.63 -8.03 21.56
C ALA A 197 -1.58 -6.55 21.18
N SER A 198 -0.50 -6.09 20.54
CA SER A 198 -0.41 -4.72 20.05
C SER A 198 -1.56 -4.48 19.07
N GLN A 199 -2.24 -3.36 19.21
CA GLN A 199 -3.18 -2.91 18.19
C GLN A 199 -2.36 -2.44 16.99
N PRO A 200 -2.73 -2.79 15.75
CA PRO A 200 -2.05 -2.25 14.58
C PRO A 200 -2.25 -0.73 14.51
N GLU A 201 -1.22 0.01 14.12
CA GLU A 201 -1.32 1.45 13.87
C GLU A 201 -2.15 1.76 12.63
N TYR A 202 -2.07 0.86 11.66
CA TYR A 202 -2.71 1.02 10.37
C TYR A 202 -3.09 -0.34 9.80
N GLU A 203 -4.25 -0.40 9.16
CA GLU A 203 -4.66 -1.57 8.42
C GLU A 203 -5.12 -1.22 7.01
N VAL A 204 -4.79 -2.07 6.04
CA VAL A 204 -5.28 -1.95 4.67
C VAL A 204 -5.99 -3.22 4.25
N GLY A 205 -7.26 -3.09 3.89
CA GLY A 205 -8.04 -4.12 3.22
C GLY A 205 -8.04 -3.90 1.71
N LEU A 206 -7.71 -4.93 0.92
CA LEU A 206 -7.78 -4.89 -0.54
C LEU A 206 -8.45 -6.14 -1.09
N ARG A 207 -9.08 -6.05 -2.26
CA ARG A 207 -9.36 -7.24 -3.09
C ARG A 207 -8.41 -7.27 -4.28
N TYR A 208 -7.42 -8.17 -4.24
CA TYR A 208 -6.51 -8.36 -5.37
C TYR A 208 -7.04 -9.42 -6.34
N PHE A 209 -6.95 -9.11 -7.63
CA PHE A 209 -7.11 -10.06 -8.71
C PHE A 209 -5.77 -10.71 -9.07
N GLU A 210 -5.82 -11.83 -9.81
CA GLU A 210 -4.64 -12.56 -10.30
C GLU A 210 -3.55 -11.70 -10.92
N ASN A 211 -3.94 -10.61 -11.58
CA ASN A 211 -3.04 -9.71 -12.27
C ASN A 211 -2.40 -8.63 -11.36
N GLY A 212 -2.75 -8.57 -10.08
CA GLY A 212 -2.26 -7.58 -9.13
C GLY A 212 -3.05 -6.27 -9.08
N VAL A 213 -4.14 -6.14 -9.85
CA VAL A 213 -5.06 -5.01 -9.72
C VAL A 213 -5.91 -5.19 -8.46
N ALA A 214 -6.12 -4.11 -7.71
CA ALA A 214 -7.10 -4.04 -6.64
C ALA A 214 -8.33 -3.24 -7.08
N ASP A 215 -9.55 -3.65 -6.72
CA ASP A 215 -10.76 -2.90 -7.04
C ASP A 215 -11.53 -2.35 -5.82
N GLU A 216 -11.28 -2.93 -4.66
CA GLU A 216 -11.77 -2.51 -3.36
C GLU A 216 -10.55 -2.17 -2.49
N ILE A 217 -10.59 -1.00 -1.84
CA ILE A 217 -9.57 -0.57 -0.89
C ILE A 217 -10.28 -0.08 0.39
N VAL A 218 -9.76 -0.44 1.55
CA VAL A 218 -10.19 0.07 2.85
C VAL A 218 -8.94 0.43 3.63
N MET A 219 -8.73 1.72 3.90
CA MET A 219 -7.63 2.23 4.71
C MET A 219 -8.18 2.53 6.09
N ASP A 220 -7.77 1.79 7.12
CA ASP A 220 -8.25 1.94 8.49
C ASP A 220 -7.16 2.60 9.34
N PHE A 221 -7.44 3.82 9.80
CA PHE A 221 -6.55 4.65 10.64
C PHE A 221 -6.88 4.50 12.13
N GLY A 222 -7.61 3.43 12.51
CA GLY A 222 -8.06 3.15 13.87
C GLY A 222 -9.34 3.90 14.23
N GLU A 223 -9.28 5.24 14.23
CA GLU A 223 -10.39 6.11 14.62
C GLU A 223 -11.44 6.27 13.51
N PHE A 224 -11.02 6.15 12.26
CA PHE A 224 -11.90 6.12 11.10
C PHE A 224 -11.25 5.33 9.96
N SER A 225 -12.06 4.91 9.00
CA SER A 225 -11.59 4.29 7.77
C SER A 225 -12.02 5.07 6.54
N VAL A 226 -11.28 4.87 5.45
CA VAL A 226 -11.55 5.44 4.13
C VAL A 226 -11.70 4.29 3.15
N THR A 227 -12.79 4.30 2.40
CA THR A 227 -13.06 3.31 1.36
C THR A 227 -12.67 3.86 -0.01
N GLY A 228 -11.99 3.04 -0.80
CA GLY A 228 -11.62 3.33 -2.18
C GLY A 228 -12.42 2.45 -3.14
N GLN A 229 -13.26 3.06 -3.97
CA GLN A 229 -13.98 2.39 -5.04
C GLN A 229 -13.30 2.64 -6.38
N LEU A 230 -12.90 1.57 -7.07
CA LEU A 230 -12.36 1.66 -8.42
C LEU A 230 -13.39 2.26 -9.39
N LEU A 231 -13.04 3.38 -10.03
CA LEU A 231 -13.87 4.07 -11.02
C LEU A 231 -13.34 3.90 -12.44
N GLU A 232 -12.02 3.95 -12.62
CA GLU A 232 -11.36 3.77 -13.92
C GLU A 232 -10.23 2.76 -13.80
N LEU A 233 -10.10 1.92 -14.82
CA LEU A 233 -8.99 0.99 -14.96
C LEU A 233 -8.57 0.97 -16.43
N GLN A 234 -7.30 1.25 -16.66
CA GLN A 234 -6.71 1.30 -17.99
C GLN A 234 -5.44 0.44 -18.02
N PRO A 235 -5.26 -0.42 -19.03
CA PRO A 235 -3.98 -1.08 -19.21
C PRO A 235 -2.93 -0.03 -19.58
N LEU A 236 -1.75 -0.14 -18.99
CA LEU A 236 -0.59 0.60 -19.46
C LEU A 236 0.22 -0.31 -20.37
N SER A 237 0.94 0.29 -21.33
CA SER A 237 1.91 -0.45 -22.10
C SER A 237 3.00 -0.95 -21.15
N GLY A 238 2.98 -2.24 -20.83
CA GLY A 238 4.17 -2.93 -20.35
C GLY A 238 5.17 -3.03 -21.51
N GLY A 239 6.46 -2.99 -21.23
CA GLY A 239 7.42 -3.05 -22.33
C GLY A 239 8.86 -2.94 -21.90
N CYS A 240 9.39 -4.04 -21.36
CA CYS A 240 10.13 -4.92 -22.25
C CYS A 240 9.13 -5.95 -22.83
#